data_AF-A0A1E4KBF5-F1
#
_entry.id   AF-A0A1E4KBF5-F1
#
_cell.length_a   1.000
_cell.length_b   1.000
_cell.length_c   1.000
_cell.angle_alpha   90.00
_cell.angle_beta   90.00
_cell.angle_gamma   90.00
#
_symmetry.space_group_name_H-M   'P 1'
#
loop_
_entity.id
_entity.type
_entity.pdbx_description
1 polymer ?
#
loop_
_entity_poly.entity_id
_entity_poly.type
_entity_poly.pdbx_seq_one_letter_code
_entity_poly.pdbx_strand_id
1 'polypeptide(L)'
;MDGRGYTPAVNAGLPRRHQRSRRKGTRTPQGVLYCGRPTIRGNPFNWKRVGGHARSVGLYDAWLHRRLGALTLGRIGYCPAEIDALFRWRHKLEAHLPQLVGVDLQCWCPLTSRWCHVDPLIAYVARFYGGRVAA
;
A
#
# COMPACT_ATOMS: atom_id res chain seq x y z
N MET A 1 1.27 -18.06 -7.65
CA MET A 1 0.30 -18.80 -6.85
C MET A 1 0.65 -18.52 -5.41
N ASP A 2 -0.30 -17.92 -4.70
CA ASP A 2 -0.27 -17.86 -3.25
C ASP A 2 -1.72 -17.62 -2.80
N GLY A 3 -2.56 -18.59 -3.17
CA GLY A 3 -3.79 -18.84 -2.45
C GLY A 3 -3.42 -19.37 -1.06
N ARG A 4 -3.75 -18.60 -0.03
CA ARG A 4 -3.69 -18.98 1.40
C ARG A 4 -2.29 -19.19 2.03
N GLY A 5 -1.27 -18.43 1.62
CA GLY A 5 0.04 -18.48 2.28
C GLY A 5 0.15 -17.52 3.47
N TYR A 6 0.01 -18.02 4.70
CA TYR A 6 0.41 -17.31 5.91
C TYR A 6 1.90 -16.91 5.79
N THR A 7 2.18 -15.61 5.73
CA THR A 7 3.56 -15.10 5.74
C THR A 7 3.98 -14.98 7.21
N PRO A 8 4.99 -15.73 7.68
CA PRO A 8 5.40 -15.68 9.08
C PRO A 8 5.85 -14.26 9.44
N ALA A 9 5.42 -13.79 10.62
CA ALA A 9 5.81 -12.49 11.14
C ALA A 9 7.32 -12.43 11.31
N VAL A 10 7.96 -11.48 10.63
CA VAL A 10 9.41 -11.21 10.76
C VAL A 10 9.70 -10.20 11.85
N ASN A 11 8.70 -9.47 12.31
CA ASN A 11 8.82 -8.55 13.46
C ASN A 11 7.59 -8.69 14.36
N ALA A 12 7.82 -8.73 15.68
CA ALA A 12 6.78 -8.53 16.69
C ALA A 12 6.34 -7.06 16.80
N GLY A 13 6.47 -6.29 15.70
CA GLY A 13 6.46 -4.83 15.69
C GLY A 13 5.63 -4.27 14.54
N LEU A 14 5.57 -2.94 14.47
CA LEU A 14 4.99 -2.25 13.32
C LEU A 14 5.75 -2.63 12.04
N PRO A 15 5.04 -2.84 10.90
CA PRO A 15 5.67 -3.11 9.62
C PRO A 15 6.73 -2.07 9.26
N ARG A 16 7.91 -2.53 8.85
CA ARG A 16 8.98 -1.67 8.32
C ARG A 16 8.99 -1.71 6.81
N ARG A 17 9.39 -0.59 6.20
CA ARG A 17 9.59 -0.47 4.76
C ARG A 17 10.95 -1.05 4.35
N HIS A 18 10.94 -1.87 3.31
CA HIS A 18 12.13 -2.32 2.58
C HIS A 18 12.07 -1.82 1.14
N GLN A 19 13.20 -1.37 0.60
CA GLN A 19 13.31 -1.09 -0.83
C GLN A 19 13.73 -2.37 -1.57
N ARG A 20 13.04 -2.70 -2.66
CA ARG A 20 13.44 -3.79 -3.55
C ARG A 20 14.67 -3.38 -4.37
N SER A 21 15.69 -4.24 -4.39
CA SER A 21 16.85 -4.05 -5.27
C SER A 21 16.46 -4.25 -6.73
N ARG A 22 16.99 -3.39 -7.62
CA ARG A 22 16.82 -3.48 -9.08
C ARG A 22 17.73 -4.53 -9.72
N ARG A 23 18.65 -5.13 -8.96
CA ARG A 23 19.54 -6.18 -9.46
C ARG A 23 18.71 -7.38 -9.91
N LYS A 24 18.96 -7.87 -11.14
CA LYS A 24 18.30 -9.06 -11.69
C LYS A 24 18.49 -10.24 -10.72
N GLY A 25 17.45 -11.03 -10.52
CA GLY A 25 17.48 -12.19 -9.62
C GLY A 25 17.17 -11.88 -8.15
N THR A 26 17.04 -10.61 -7.75
CA THR A 26 16.63 -10.27 -6.38
C THR A 26 15.23 -10.80 -6.07
N ARG A 27 15.16 -11.67 -5.05
CA ARG A 27 13.90 -12.17 -4.48
C ARG A 27 13.47 -11.33 -3.28
N THR A 28 12.17 -11.36 -3.00
CA THR A 28 11.64 -10.82 -1.76
C THR A 28 12.16 -11.69 -0.60
N PRO A 29 12.72 -11.10 0.47
CA PRO A 29 13.14 -11.87 1.65
C PRO A 29 11.96 -12.63 2.27
N GLN A 30 12.25 -13.75 2.93
CA GLN A 30 11.24 -14.50 3.67
C GLN A 30 10.60 -13.60 4.73
N GLY A 31 9.27 -13.70 4.86
CA GLY A 31 8.51 -12.89 5.80
C GLY A 31 8.30 -11.43 5.39
N VAL A 32 8.81 -10.99 4.23
CA VAL A 32 8.55 -9.64 3.71
C VAL A 32 7.49 -9.71 2.61
N LEU A 33 6.45 -8.88 2.71
CA LEU A 33 5.40 -8.81 1.70
C LEU A 33 5.74 -7.83 0.59
N TYR A 34 5.74 -8.31 -0.64
CA TYR A 34 5.87 -7.46 -1.81
C TYR A 34 4.60 -6.62 -2.03
N CYS A 35 4.78 -5.31 -2.15
CA CYS A 35 3.73 -4.31 -2.32
C CYS A 35 3.87 -3.55 -3.65
N GLY A 36 4.40 -4.18 -4.70
CA GLY A 36 4.54 -3.52 -6.01
C GLY A 36 3.20 -3.15 -6.68
N ARG A 37 3.28 -2.35 -7.76
CA ARG A 37 2.10 -1.92 -8.54
C ARG A 37 1.15 -3.04 -9.00
N PRO A 38 1.62 -4.24 -9.39
CA PRO A 38 0.72 -5.34 -9.79
C PRO A 38 -0.02 -6.01 -8.62
N THR A 39 0.23 -5.60 -7.37
CA THR A 39 -0.38 -6.21 -6.18
C THR A 39 -1.55 -5.39 -5.68
N ILE A 40 -2.44 -6.00 -4.88
CA ILE A 40 -3.55 -5.29 -4.22
C ILE A 40 -3.05 -4.16 -3.28
N ARG A 41 -1.81 -4.26 -2.79
CA ARG A 41 -1.13 -3.30 -1.91
C ARG A 41 -0.39 -2.20 -2.67
N GLY A 42 -0.52 -2.17 -4.00
CA GLY A 42 0.05 -1.12 -4.83
C GLY A 42 -0.76 0.19 -4.73
N ASN A 43 -0.11 1.31 -5.02
CA ASN A 43 -0.80 2.59 -5.16
C ASN A 43 -1.59 2.64 -6.49
N PRO A 44 -2.92 2.82 -6.47
CA PRO A 44 -3.73 2.84 -7.67
C PRO A 44 -3.63 4.18 -8.44
N PHE A 45 -3.18 5.26 -7.80
CA PHE A 45 -3.01 6.56 -8.44
C PHE A 45 -1.75 6.57 -9.30
N ASN A 46 -1.89 6.79 -10.60
CA ASN A 46 -0.75 6.93 -11.50
C ASN A 46 -0.10 8.30 -11.29
N TRP A 47 1.16 8.32 -10.84
CA TRP A 47 1.90 9.55 -10.57
C TRP A 47 2.03 10.47 -11.79
N LYS A 48 2.07 9.94 -13.02
CA LYS A 48 2.09 10.76 -14.24
C LYS A 48 0.76 11.49 -14.42
N ARG A 49 -0.36 10.80 -14.18
CA ARG A 49 -1.72 11.37 -14.32
C ARG A 49 -1.99 12.43 -13.26
N VAL A 50 -1.58 12.17 -12.02
CA VAL A 50 -1.89 13.07 -10.89
C VAL A 50 -0.81 14.15 -10.67
N GLY A 51 0.16 14.28 -11.57
CA GLY A 51 1.14 15.37 -11.55
C GLY A 51 2.25 15.22 -10.49
N GLY A 52 2.62 14.00 -10.11
CA GLY A 52 3.82 13.76 -9.30
C GLY A 52 3.72 12.58 -8.32
N HIS A 53 4.90 12.10 -7.88
CA HIS A 53 5.02 10.99 -6.93
C HIS A 53 4.42 11.35 -5.56
N ALA A 54 4.75 12.51 -5.01
CA ALA A 54 4.24 12.97 -3.71
C ALA A 54 2.70 13.05 -3.70
N ARG A 55 2.11 13.69 -4.73
CA ARG A 55 0.66 13.80 -4.88
C ARG A 55 -0.02 12.43 -5.03
N SER A 56 0.60 11.50 -5.75
CA SER A 56 0.12 10.12 -5.86
C SER A 56 0.10 9.39 -4.51
N VAL A 57 1.13 9.57 -3.66
CA VAL A 57 1.14 8.98 -2.31
C VAL A 57 0.09 9.64 -1.41
N GLY A 58 -0.04 10.98 -1.45
CA GLY A 58 -1.05 11.69 -0.67
C GLY A 58 -2.49 11.33 -1.03
N LEU A 59 -2.79 11.16 -2.33
CA LEU A 59 -4.10 10.67 -2.78
C LEU A 59 -4.36 9.25 -2.31
N TYR A 60 -3.33 8.40 -2.30
CA TYR A 60 -3.44 7.03 -1.81
C TYR A 60 -3.77 6.99 -0.31
N ASP A 61 -3.10 7.80 0.50
CA ASP A 61 -3.41 7.96 1.92
C ASP A 61 -4.86 8.44 2.15
N ALA A 62 -5.24 9.54 1.52
CA ALA A 62 -6.59 10.10 1.66
C ALA A 62 -7.67 9.09 1.22
N TRP A 63 -7.43 8.36 0.14
CA TRP A 63 -8.34 7.33 -0.37
C TRP A 63 -8.45 6.12 0.57
N LEU A 64 -7.31 5.64 1.11
CA LEU A 64 -7.24 4.52 2.04
C LEU A 64 -8.00 4.85 3.34
N HIS A 65 -7.86 6.09 3.82
CA HIS A 65 -8.56 6.58 5.00
C HIS A 65 -9.97 7.15 4.71
N ARG A 66 -10.52 6.90 3.52
CA ARG A 66 -11.88 7.31 3.13
C ARG A 66 -12.15 8.82 3.19
N ARG A 67 -11.09 9.64 3.13
CA ARG A 67 -11.14 11.11 3.05
C ARG A 67 -11.28 11.63 1.61
N LEU A 68 -11.19 10.73 0.62
CA LEU A 68 -11.33 11.04 -0.80
C LEU A 68 -12.62 10.43 -1.36
N GLY A 69 -13.58 11.29 -1.73
CA GLY A 69 -14.90 10.92 -2.27
C GLY A 69 -15.01 11.02 -3.80
N ALA A 70 -16.13 10.55 -4.34
CA ALA A 70 -16.39 10.50 -5.79
C ALA A 70 -16.32 11.89 -6.47
N LEU A 71 -16.89 12.92 -5.85
CA LEU A 71 -16.87 14.28 -6.39
C LEU A 71 -15.44 14.83 -6.56
N THR A 72 -14.58 14.61 -5.55
CA THR A 72 -13.18 15.04 -5.61
C THR A 72 -12.40 14.27 -6.68
N LEU A 73 -12.63 12.95 -6.78
CA LEU A 73 -12.02 12.13 -7.83
C LEU A 73 -12.45 12.58 -9.24
N GLY A 74 -13.73 12.91 -9.42
CA GLY A 74 -14.26 13.46 -10.66
C GLY A 74 -13.58 14.77 -11.05
N ARG A 75 -13.42 15.70 -10.10
CA ARG A 75 -12.74 16.98 -10.32
C ARG A 75 -11.26 16.84 -10.72
N ILE A 76 -10.59 15.77 -10.32
CA ILE A 76 -9.21 15.47 -10.72
C ILE A 76 -9.13 14.55 -11.95
N GLY A 77 -10.26 14.38 -12.67
CA GLY A 77 -10.32 13.79 -14.00
C GLY A 77 -10.56 12.29 -14.04
N TYR A 78 -11.08 11.67 -12.98
CA TYR A 78 -11.50 10.26 -12.99
C TYR A 78 -12.96 10.13 -13.41
N CYS A 79 -13.27 9.25 -14.36
CA CYS A 79 -14.65 8.99 -14.75
C CYS A 79 -15.37 8.07 -13.74
N PRO A 80 -16.72 7.99 -13.76
CA PRO A 80 -17.48 7.16 -12.82
C PRO A 80 -17.00 5.70 -12.75
N ALA A 81 -16.72 5.07 -13.90
CA ALA A 81 -16.26 3.68 -13.94
C ALA A 81 -14.89 3.48 -13.26
N GLU A 82 -13.98 4.45 -13.38
CA GLU A 82 -12.68 4.42 -12.69
C GLU A 82 -12.84 4.64 -11.18
N ILE A 83 -13.74 5.53 -10.78
CA ILE A 83 -14.07 5.79 -9.38
C ILE A 83 -14.63 4.52 -8.72
N ASP A 84 -15.55 3.83 -9.39
CA ASP A 84 -16.09 2.57 -8.90
C ASP A 84 -15.01 1.49 -8.81
N ALA A 85 -14.11 1.41 -9.79
CA ALA A 85 -12.98 0.50 -9.75
C ALA A 85 -12.06 0.80 -8.56
N LEU A 86 -11.80 2.08 -8.27
CA LEU A 86 -11.08 2.49 -7.07
C LEU A 86 -11.81 2.05 -5.80
N PHE A 87 -13.12 2.27 -5.66
CA PHE A 87 -13.82 1.83 -4.45
C PHE A 87 -13.84 0.32 -4.27
N ARG A 88 -14.02 -0.45 -5.35
CA ARG A 88 -13.88 -1.92 -5.32
C ARG A 88 -12.48 -2.37 -4.94
N TRP A 89 -11.43 -1.69 -5.43
CA TRP A 89 -10.07 -1.96 -5.03
C TRP A 89 -9.88 -1.71 -3.54
N ARG A 90 -10.32 -0.55 -3.01
CA ARG A 90 -10.19 -0.23 -1.58
C ARG A 90 -10.82 -1.31 -0.72
N HIS A 91 -12.02 -1.75 -1.06
CA HIS A 91 -12.71 -2.81 -0.33
C HIS A 91 -11.90 -4.12 -0.28
N LYS A 92 -11.33 -4.53 -1.43
CA LYS A 92 -10.43 -5.69 -1.49
C LYS A 92 -9.16 -5.48 -0.67
N LEU A 93 -8.55 -4.30 -0.72
CA LEU A 93 -7.36 -3.98 0.07
C LEU A 93 -7.65 -4.04 1.57
N GLU A 94 -8.74 -3.41 2.03
CA GLU A 94 -9.15 -3.39 3.43
C GLU A 94 -9.27 -4.80 4.02
N ALA A 95 -9.82 -5.76 3.25
CA ALA A 95 -9.89 -7.17 3.65
C ALA A 95 -8.51 -7.85 3.85
N HIS A 96 -7.44 -7.31 3.26
CA HIS A 96 -6.08 -7.82 3.38
C HIS A 96 -5.23 -7.07 4.42
N LEU A 97 -5.66 -5.90 4.90
CA LEU A 97 -4.86 -5.08 5.83
C LEU A 97 -4.50 -5.80 7.15
N PRO A 98 -5.35 -6.67 7.75
CA PRO A 98 -4.95 -7.44 8.92
C PRO A 98 -3.72 -8.33 8.71
N GLN A 99 -3.49 -8.82 7.48
CA GLN A 99 -2.36 -9.69 7.13
C GLN A 99 -1.02 -8.94 7.13
N LEU A 100 -1.04 -7.62 7.22
CA LEU A 100 0.16 -6.80 7.28
C LEU A 100 0.73 -6.69 8.70
N VAL A 101 -0.04 -7.08 9.73
CA VAL A 101 0.40 -7.02 11.13
C VAL A 101 1.61 -7.94 11.33
N GLY A 102 2.71 -7.41 11.86
CA GLY A 102 3.94 -8.15 12.13
C GLY A 102 4.78 -8.50 10.88
N VAL A 103 4.42 -7.95 9.72
CA VAL A 103 5.03 -8.31 8.43
C VAL A 103 5.62 -7.08 7.76
N ASP A 104 6.89 -7.16 7.39
CA ASP A 104 7.59 -6.05 6.72
C ASP A 104 7.15 -5.91 5.26
N LEU A 105 7.19 -4.68 4.72
CA LEU A 105 6.66 -4.36 3.39
C LEU A 105 7.77 -3.96 2.43
N GLN A 106 7.87 -4.64 1.28
CA GLN A 106 8.82 -4.30 0.23
C GLN A 106 8.17 -3.52 -0.92
N CYS A 107 8.80 -2.42 -1.33
CA CYS A 107 8.34 -1.53 -2.39
C CYS A 107 9.46 -1.15 -3.38
N TRP A 108 9.10 -0.50 -4.48
CA TRP A 108 10.06 0.05 -5.46
C TRP A 108 10.34 1.55 -5.29
N CYS A 109 9.66 2.24 -4.36
CA CYS A 109 9.84 3.68 -4.17
C CYS A 109 11.32 4.00 -3.88
N PRO A 110 11.87 5.08 -4.45
CA PRO A 110 13.24 5.50 -4.19
C PRO A 110 13.42 5.84 -2.69
N LEU A 111 14.55 5.47 -2.11
CA LEU A 111 14.92 5.86 -0.73
C LEU A 111 15.23 7.36 -0.63
N THR A 112 15.58 8.00 -1.74
CA THR A 112 15.81 9.45 -1.83
C THR A 112 14.52 10.27 -1.77
N SER A 113 13.35 9.64 -1.88
CA SER A 113 12.07 10.35 -1.74
C SER A 113 11.56 10.26 -0.31
N ARG A 114 11.12 11.40 0.23
CA ARG A 114 10.38 11.50 1.50
C ARG A 114 8.99 10.84 1.45
N TRP A 115 8.53 10.43 0.27
CA TRP A 115 7.21 9.83 0.08
C TRP A 115 7.40 8.39 -0.35
N CYS A 116 6.80 7.43 0.35
CA CYS A 116 6.68 6.07 -0.14
C CYS A 116 5.23 5.61 -0.13
N HIS A 117 4.86 4.83 -1.14
CA HIS A 117 3.51 4.33 -1.25
C HIS A 117 3.14 3.29 -0.19
N VAL A 118 4.09 2.66 0.51
CA VAL A 118 3.76 1.74 1.61
C VAL A 118 3.61 2.46 2.95
N ASP A 119 4.05 3.71 3.08
CA ASP A 119 3.93 4.46 4.34
C ASP A 119 2.46 4.60 4.80
N PRO A 120 1.47 4.88 3.91
CA PRO A 120 0.06 4.87 4.30
C PRO A 120 -0.43 3.52 4.81
N LEU A 121 0.08 2.40 4.28
CA LEU A 121 -0.28 1.05 4.76
C LEU A 121 0.27 0.82 6.17
N ILE A 122 1.54 1.18 6.40
CA ILE A 122 2.19 1.07 7.71
C ILE A 122 1.44 1.92 8.74
N ALA A 123 1.14 3.17 8.40
CA ALA A 123 0.40 4.09 9.26
C ALA A 123 -1.02 3.58 9.57
N TYR A 124 -1.71 3.01 8.57
CA TYR A 124 -3.03 2.41 8.77
C TYR A 124 -2.95 1.23 9.74
N VAL A 125 -1.98 0.32 9.53
CA VAL A 125 -1.79 -0.84 10.42
C VAL A 125 -1.47 -0.40 11.84
N ALA A 126 -0.59 0.58 12.01
CA ALA A 126 -0.27 1.13 13.32
C ALA A 126 -1.51 1.71 14.01
N ARG A 127 -2.31 2.48 13.29
CA ARG A 127 -3.50 3.15 13.82
C ARG A 127 -4.61 2.19 14.22
N PHE A 128 -4.89 1.19 13.39
CA PHE A 128 -6.09 0.36 13.56
C PHE A 128 -5.81 -1.05 14.09
N TYR A 129 -4.55 -1.50 14.04
CA TYR A 129 -4.13 -2.84 14.47
C TYR A 129 -2.92 -2.83 15.42
N GLY A 130 -2.43 -1.65 15.86
CA GLY A 130 -1.25 -1.54 16.72
C GLY A 130 -1.36 -2.30 18.05
N GLY A 131 -2.56 -2.44 18.62
CA GLY A 131 -2.79 -3.25 19.83
C GLY A 131 -2.59 -4.76 19.62
N ARG A 132 -2.57 -5.25 18.38
CA ARG A 132 -2.36 -6.66 18.02
C ARG A 132 -0.88 -7.01 17.78
N VAL A 133 0.00 -6.02 17.91
CA VAL A 133 1.45 -6.13 17.71
C VAL A 133 2.18 -6.39 19.04
N ALA A 134 1.59 -5.99 20.17
CA ALA A 134 2.22 -6.01 21.50
C ALA A 134 1.82 -7.22 22.38
N ALA A 135 1.24 -8.27 21.80
CA ALA A 135 0.80 -9.48 22.50
C ALA A 135 1.62 -10.69 22.08
#